data_AF-A0A2V9UIT3-F1
#
_entry.id   AF-A0A2V9UIT3-F1
#
_cell.length_a   1.000
_cell.length_b   1.000
_cell.length_c   1.000
_cell.angle_alpha   90.00
_cell.angle_beta   90.00
_cell.angle_gamma   90.00
#
_symmetry.space_group_name_H-M   'P 1'
#
loop_
_entity.id
_entity.type
_entity.pdbx_description
1 polymer ?
#
loop_
_entity_poly.entity_id
_entity_poly.type
_entity_poly.pdbx_seq_one_letter_code
_entity_poly.pdbx_strand_id
1 'polypeptide(L)' 'MPLSDKFGRPITDLRISITDRCNYKCVYCRTGNEGALYGDLAFSDYLRMARVLAGLGITKIRITGGEPLLRKGVV' A
#
# COMPACT_ATOMS: atom_id res chain seq x y z
N MET A 1 -13.74 12.76 -14.61
CA MET A 1 -12.55 12.68 -15.50
C MET A 1 -11.56 11.72 -14.86
N PRO A 2 -10.95 10.80 -15.62
CA PRO A 2 -9.93 9.90 -15.08
C PRO A 2 -8.75 10.72 -14.55
N LEU A 3 -8.21 10.29 -13.40
CA LEU A 3 -7.03 10.92 -12.79
C LEU A 3 -5.82 10.72 -13.72
N SER A 4 -5.22 11.83 -14.15
CA SER A 4 -4.03 11.82 -15.01
C SER A 4 -2.96 12.72 -14.42
N ASP A 5 -1.70 12.36 -14.65
CA ASP A 5 -0.57 13.20 -14.26
C ASP A 5 -0.23 14.27 -15.32
N LYS A 6 0.82 15.05 -15.06
CA LYS A 6 1.28 16.12 -15.96
C LYS A 6 1.80 15.63 -17.32
N PHE A 7 2.10 14.34 -17.46
CA PHE A 7 2.53 13.71 -18.70
C PHE A 7 1.36 13.01 -19.43
N GLY A 8 0.13 13.15 -18.92
CA GLY A 8 -1.06 12.56 -19.51
C GLY A 8 -1.22 11.06 -19.25
N ARG A 9 -0.44 10.47 -18.32
CA ARG A 9 -0.56 9.04 -17.99
C ARG A 9 -1.77 8.82 -17.09
N PRO A 10 -2.67 7.88 -17.41
CA PRO A 10 -3.80 7.56 -16.56
C PRO A 10 -3.34 6.85 -15.29
N ILE A 11 -3.88 7.25 -14.14
CA ILE A 11 -3.60 6.62 -12.85
C ILE A 11 -4.72 5.62 -12.56
N THR A 12 -4.41 4.33 -12.71
CA THR A 12 -5.38 3.21 -12.57
C THR A 12 -5.06 2.27 -11.41
N ASP A 13 -3.81 2.27 -10.93
CA ASP A 13 -3.31 1.30 -9.96
C ASP A 13 -3.01 1.99 -8.62
N LEU A 14 -3.58 1.45 -7.54
CA LEU A 14 -3.33 1.87 -6.17
C LEU A 14 -2.55 0.78 -5.42
N ARG A 15 -1.33 1.10 -4.99
CA ARG A 15 -0.54 0.24 -4.11
C ARG A 15 -0.71 0.70 -2.66
N ILE A 16 -1.23 -0.16 -1.80
CA ILE A 16 -1.40 0.12 -0.38
C ILE A 16 -0.37 -0.69 0.41
N SER A 17 0.49 -0.01 1.17
CA SER A 17 1.36 -0.64 2.16
C SER A 17 0.62 -0.70 3.50
N ILE A 18 0.29 -1.90 3.97
CA ILE A 18 -0.50 -2.09 5.19
C ILE A 18 0.35 -2.41 6.43
N THR A 19 1.63 -2.73 6.26
CA THR A 19 2.55 -2.99 7.38
C THR A 19 3.97 -2.75 6.94
N ASP A 20 4.81 -2.16 7.79
CA ASP A 20 6.27 -2.07 7.56
C ASP A 20 7.00 -3.30 8.14
N ARG A 21 6.31 -4.21 8.82
CA ARG A 21 6.91 -5.43 9.36
C ARG A 21 7.15 -6.46 8.26
N CYS A 22 8.31 -7.12 8.32
CA CYS A 22 8.69 -8.23 7.46
C CYS A 22 9.37 -9.31 8.33
N ASN A 23 9.16 -10.58 7.99
CA ASN A 23 9.81 -11.72 8.63
C ASN A 23 11.16 -12.06 7.97
N TYR A 24 11.48 -11.45 6.82
CA TYR A 24 12.75 -11.63 6.12
C TYR A 24 13.64 -10.39 6.16
N LYS A 25 14.94 -10.63 6.03
CA LYS A 25 15.99 -9.60 5.96
C LYS A 25 16.73 -9.64 4.62
N CYS A 26 15.98 -9.41 3.54
CA CYS A 26 16.54 -9.47 2.19
C CYS A 26 17.58 -8.36 2.00
N VAL A 27 18.78 -8.71 1.52
CA VAL A 27 19.92 -7.79 1.35
C VAL A 27 19.61 -6.59 0.43
N TYR A 28 18.69 -6.77 -0.51
CA TYR A 28 18.27 -5.76 -1.48
C TYR A 28 17.00 -4.99 -1.04
N CYS A 29 16.45 -5.29 0.14
CA CYS A 29 15.23 -4.69 0.63
C CYS A 29 15.51 -3.83 1.87
N ARG A 30 15.04 -2.58 1.85
CA ARG A 30 15.21 -1.64 2.96
C ARG A 30 14.73 -2.20 4.30
N THR A 31 13.50 -2.71 4.37
CA THR A 31 12.90 -3.23 5.61
C THR A 31 13.73 -4.37 6.20
N GLY A 32 14.44 -5.12 5.35
CA GLY A 32 15.34 -6.18 5.81
C GLY A 32 16.59 -5.67 6.53
N ASN A 33 17.09 -4.49 6.16
CA ASN A 33 18.30 -3.90 6.73
C ASN A 33 18.00 -2.95 7.90
N GLU A 34 16.94 -2.15 7.80
CA GLU A 34 16.62 -1.09 8.77
C GLU A 34 15.49 -1.46 9.74
N GLY A 35 14.76 -2.53 9.48
CA GLY A 35 13.58 -2.91 10.25
C GLY A 35 12.36 -2.01 9.98
N ALA A 36 11.30 -2.24 10.74
CA ALA A 36 10.06 -1.46 10.64
C ALA A 36 10.21 -0.11 11.37
N LEU A 37 9.92 1.00 10.68
CA LEU A 37 9.95 2.35 11.26
C LEU A 37 8.56 2.96 11.43
N TYR A 38 7.60 2.55 10.59
CA TYR A 38 6.28 3.17 10.55
C TYR A 38 5.23 2.32 11.25
N GLY A 39 4.32 3.00 11.95
CA GLY A 39 3.13 2.38 12.53
C GLY A 39 2.07 2.07 11.47
N ASP A 40 1.23 1.10 11.81
CA ASP A 40 0.13 0.62 11.01
C ASP A 40 -1.08 1.59 11.14
N LEU A 41 -1.59 2.14 10.03
CA LEU A 41 -2.87 2.89 10.05
C LEU A 41 -4.04 1.95 10.37
N ALA A 42 -5.19 2.48 10.82
CA ALA A 42 -6.39 1.65 10.99
C ALA A 42 -6.94 1.18 9.63
N PHE A 43 -7.58 0.01 9.61
CA PHE A 43 -8.20 -0.51 8.37
C PHE A 43 -9.28 0.42 7.81
N SER A 44 -10.00 1.13 8.66
CA SER A 44 -10.99 2.15 8.27
C SER A 44 -10.37 3.26 7.42
N ASP A 45 -9.13 3.66 7.70
CA ASP A 45 -8.44 4.71 6.94
C ASP A 45 -8.07 4.23 5.55
N TYR A 46 -7.53 3.01 5.43
CA TYR A 46 -7.25 2.39 4.14
C TYR A 46 -8.52 2.23 3.30
N LEU A 47 -9.62 1.78 3.90
CA LEU A 47 -10.90 1.65 3.23
C LEU A 47 -11.46 3.00 2.76
N ARG A 48 -11.33 4.04 3.59
CA ARG A 48 -11.74 5.40 3.23
C ARG A 48 -10.95 5.91 2.02
N MET A 49 -9.62 5.76 2.03
CA MET A 49 -8.77 6.16 0.91
C MET A 49 -9.10 5.36 -0.35
N ALA A 50 -9.24 4.04 -0.24
CA ALA A 50 -9.57 3.17 -1.38
C ALA A 50 -10.89 3.56 -2.05
N ARG A 51 -11.94 3.89 -1.27
CA ARG A 51 -13.23 4.33 -1.81
C ARG A 51 -13.12 5.66 -2.57
N VAL A 52 -12.43 6.64 -1.99
CA VAL A 52 -12.23 7.95 -2.64
C VAL A 52 -11.45 7.77 -3.94
N LEU A 53 -10.36 7.02 -3.91
CA LEU A 53 -9.48 6.82 -5.06
C LEU A 53 -10.13 5.96 -6.16
N ALA A 54 -10.94 4.96 -5.81
CA ALA A 54 -11.77 4.22 -6.77
C ALA A 54 -12.72 5.16 -7.52
N GLY A 55 -13.31 6.15 -6.83
CA GLY A 55 -14.14 7.18 -7.45
C GLY A 55 -13.38 8.10 -8.44
N LEU A 56 -12.05 8.08 -8.42
CA LEU A 56 -11.19 8.87 -9.33
C LEU A 56 -10.65 8.06 -10.52
N GLY A 57 -11.06 6.80 -10.68
CA GLY A 57 -10.68 5.94 -11.80
C GLY A 57 -9.63 4.87 -11.49
N ILE A 58 -9.29 4.67 -10.22
CA ILE A 58 -8.52 3.48 -9.81
C ILE A 58 -9.36 2.22 -10.05
N THR A 59 -8.81 1.26 -10.76
CA THR A 59 -9.45 -0.03 -11.09
C THR A 59 -8.73 -1.22 -10.46
N LYS A 60 -7.50 -1.03 -10.00
CA LYS A 60 -6.67 -2.11 -9.45
C LYS A 60 -6.04 -1.70 -8.14
N ILE A 61 -6.25 -2.51 -7.11
CA ILE A 61 -5.67 -2.30 -5.78
C ILE A 61 -4.71 -3.45 -5.48
N ARG A 62 -3.45 -3.13 -5.18
CA ARG A 62 -2.43 -4.08 -4.74
C ARG A 62 -2.10 -3.84 -3.28
N ILE A 63 -2.34 -4.85 -2.45
CA ILE A 63 -1.94 -4.84 -1.05
C ILE A 63 -0.49 -5.30 -0.93
N THR A 64 0.31 -4.54 -0.20
CA THR A 64 1.75 -4.72 0.00
C THR A 64 2.14 -4.30 1.43
N GLY A 65 3.43 -4.32 1.73
CA GLY A 65 3.97 -3.95 3.03
C GLY A 65 5.49 -4.15 3.03
N GLY A 66 6.02 -4.54 4.18
CA GLY A 66 6.97 -5.63 4.26
C GLY A 66 6.27 -6.93 3.82
N GLU A 67 5.90 -7.79 4.78
CA GLU A 67 5.07 -8.97 4.50
C GLU A 67 3.61 -8.71 4.94
N PRO A 68 2.66 -8.50 3.99
CA PRO A 68 1.27 -8.19 4.29
C PRO A 68 0.59 -9.14 5.27
N LEU A 69 0.92 -10.43 5.19
CA LEU A 69 0.29 -11.47 6.02
C LEU A 69 0.70 -11.41 7.49
N LEU A 70 1.72 -10.61 7.85
CA LEU A 70 2.09 -10.37 9.26
C LEU A 70 1.18 -9.36 9.95
N ARG A 71 0.35 -8.60 9.21
CA ARG A 71 -0.55 -7.64 9.81
C ARG A 71 -1.75 -8.35 10.44
N LYS A 72 -1.88 -8.22 11.76
CA LYS A 72 -3.03 -8.75 12.53
C LYS A 72 -4.36 -8.27 11.93
N GLY A 73 -5.28 -9.20 11.69
CA GLY A 73 -6.60 -8.95 11.10
C GLY A 73 -6.64 -9.06 9.58
N VAL A 74 -5.51 -9.37 8.93
CA VAL A 74 -5.49 -9.82 7.51
C VAL A 74 -5.70 -11.33 7.41
N VAL A 75 -5.08 -12.08 8.32
CA VAL A 75 -5.21 -13.53 8.50
C VAL A 75 -5.70 -13.80 9.93
#